data_AF-A0A6L7YCL2-F1
#
_entry.id   AF-A0A6L7YCL2-F1
#
_cell.length_a   1.000
_cell.length_b   1.000
_cell.length_c   1.000
_cell.angle_alpha   90.00
_cell.angle_beta   90.00
_cell.angle_gamma   90.00
#
_symmetry.space_group_name_H-M   'P 1'
#
loop_
_entity.id
_entity.type
_entity.pdbx_description
1 polymer ?
#
loop_
_entity_poly.entity_id
_entity_poly.type
_entity_poly.pdbx_seq_one_letter_code
_entity_poly.pdbx_strand_id
1 'polypeptide(L)'
;MPNLTLRGIPDDIHAELKAAAKRNHRSLNGEILFRLTTSVGPETEDRDALLARIERRRRAIGPMAADRAELLERITREREAAGSIDLDDETIRELKNAGRR
;
A
#
# COMPACT_ATOMS: atom_id res chain seq x y z
N MET A 1 -32.68 17.09 -1.77
CA MET A 1 -31.29 16.90 -1.31
C MET A 1 -30.63 18.27 -1.20
N PRO A 2 -29.86 18.56 -0.16
CA PRO A 2 -29.12 19.82 -0.07
C PRO A 2 -28.11 19.93 -1.23
N ASN A 3 -27.98 21.13 -1.79
CA ASN A 3 -27.02 21.42 -2.85
C ASN A 3 -25.97 22.40 -2.30
N LEU A 4 -24.69 22.12 -2.57
CA LEU A 4 -23.55 22.92 -2.11
C LEU A 4 -22.83 23.48 -3.34
N THR A 5 -22.68 24.81 -3.41
CA THR A 5 -21.88 25.48 -4.44
C THR A 5 -20.68 26.14 -3.78
N LEU A 6 -19.48 25.71 -4.18
CA LEU A 6 -18.23 26.33 -3.76
C LEU A 6 -17.86 27.43 -4.76
N ARG A 7 -17.68 28.66 -4.27
CA ARG A 7 -17.28 29.83 -5.09
C ARG A 7 -15.88 30.29 -4.70
N GLY A 8 -15.12 30.78 -5.68
CA GLY A 8 -13.77 31.30 -5.45
C GLY A 8 -12.73 30.23 -5.11
N ILE A 9 -12.90 29.01 -5.62
CA ILE A 9 -11.86 27.98 -5.49
C ILE A 9 -10.63 28.43 -6.30
N PRO A 10 -9.43 28.47 -5.69
CA PRO A 10 -8.18 28.70 -6.41
C PRO A 10 -7.96 27.67 -7.55
N ASP A 11 -7.47 28.13 -8.69
CA ASP A 11 -7.35 27.30 -9.91
C ASP A 11 -6.46 26.06 -9.71
N ASP A 12 -5.40 26.19 -8.90
CA ASP A 12 -4.50 25.11 -8.50
C ASP A 12 -5.25 24.02 -7.73
N ILE A 13 -6.07 24.40 -6.75
CA ILE A 13 -6.90 23.46 -5.97
C ILE A 13 -7.93 22.77 -6.87
N HIS A 14 -8.58 23.52 -7.76
CA HIS A 14 -9.52 22.93 -8.71
C HIS A 14 -8.84 21.92 -9.65
N ALA A 15 -7.65 22.24 -10.14
CA ALA A 15 -6.85 21.34 -10.97
C ALA A 15 -6.44 20.07 -10.22
N GLU A 16 -6.00 20.19 -8.97
CA GLU A 16 -5.62 19.05 -8.14
C GLU A 16 -6.82 18.14 -7.85
N LEU A 17 -7.98 18.71 -7.55
CA LEU A 17 -9.23 17.96 -7.35
C LEU A 17 -9.62 17.19 -8.62
N LYS A 18 -9.49 17.80 -9.80
CA LYS A 18 -9.78 17.16 -11.08
C LYS A 18 -8.81 16.00 -11.36
N ALA A 19 -7.53 16.19 -11.04
CA ALA A 19 -6.52 15.15 -11.17
C ALA A 19 -6.81 13.98 -10.21
N ALA A 20 -7.13 14.26 -8.95
CA ALA A 20 -7.49 13.24 -7.95
C ALA A 20 -8.74 12.46 -8.37
N ALA A 21 -9.78 13.13 -8.85
CA ALA A 21 -10.99 12.49 -9.36
C ALA A 21 -10.67 11.52 -10.51
N LYS A 22 -9.81 11.92 -11.46
CA LYS A 22 -9.36 11.05 -12.56
C LYS A 22 -8.59 9.82 -12.06
N ARG A 23 -7.64 10.00 -11.12
CA ARG A 23 -6.87 8.89 -10.53
C ARG A 23 -7.77 7.89 -9.80
N ASN A 24 -8.80 8.38 -9.14
CA ASN A 24 -9.72 7.57 -8.35
C ASN A 24 -10.89 7.01 -9.18
N HIS A 25 -10.92 7.25 -10.49
CA HIS A 25 -12.02 6.88 -11.38
C HIS A 25 -13.40 7.39 -10.92
N ARG A 26 -13.45 8.62 -10.40
CA ARG A 26 -14.68 9.30 -9.95
C ARG A 26 -14.94 10.56 -10.76
N SER A 27 -16.20 11.00 -10.81
CA SER A 27 -16.52 12.35 -11.24
C SER A 27 -15.98 13.37 -10.24
N LEU A 28 -15.77 14.63 -10.67
CA LEU A 28 -15.31 15.69 -9.78
C LEU A 28 -16.25 15.87 -8.58
N ASN A 29 -17.57 15.88 -8.83
CA ASN A 29 -18.58 15.94 -7.78
C ASN A 29 -18.49 14.73 -6.82
N GLY A 30 -18.29 13.52 -7.36
CA GLY A 30 -18.13 12.31 -6.56
C GLY A 30 -16.87 12.33 -5.67
N GLU A 31 -15.77 12.89 -6.18
CA GLU A 31 -14.53 13.07 -5.39
C GLU A 31 -14.71 14.12 -4.29
N ILE A 32 -15.39 15.23 -4.57
CA ILE A 32 -15.70 16.26 -3.56
C ILE A 32 -16.58 15.66 -2.45
N LEU A 33 -17.64 14.93 -2.81
CA LEU A 33 -18.50 14.25 -1.85
C LEU A 33 -17.72 13.21 -1.04
N PHE A 34 -16.87 12.41 -1.67
CA PHE A 34 -16.04 11.43 -0.96
C PHE A 34 -15.13 12.09 0.09
N ARG A 35 -14.47 13.19 -0.27
CA ARG A 35 -13.60 13.93 0.66
C ARG A 35 -14.39 14.58 1.79
N LEU A 36 -15.53 15.20 1.48
CA LEU A 36 -16.41 15.78 2.50
C LEU A 36 -16.90 14.70 3.46
N THR A 37 -17.41 13.58 2.96
CA THR A 37 -17.85 12.44 3.78
C THR A 37 -16.73 11.86 4.62
N THR A 38 -15.49 11.81 4.10
CA THR A 38 -14.33 11.36 4.87
C THR A 38 -13.93 12.37 5.95
N SER A 39 -14.08 13.67 5.67
CA SER A 39 -13.71 14.74 6.60
C SER A 39 -14.74 15.01 7.69
N VAL A 40 -16.04 14.80 7.40
CA VAL A 40 -17.15 15.06 8.31
C VAL A 40 -17.81 13.79 8.85
N GLY A 41 -17.46 12.64 8.28
CA GLY A 41 -17.93 11.34 8.73
C GLY A 41 -17.45 11.07 10.15
N PRO A 42 -18.19 10.26 10.93
CA PRO A 42 -17.72 9.85 12.25
C PRO A 42 -16.36 9.18 12.10
N GLU A 43 -15.38 9.59 12.91
CA GLU A 43 -14.01 9.06 12.94
C GLU A 43 -13.94 7.56 13.28
N THR A 44 -15.08 6.93 13.50
CA THR A 44 -15.21 5.50 13.62
C THR A 44 -15.36 4.90 12.22
N GLU A 45 -14.23 4.51 11.60
CA GLU A 45 -14.27 3.22 10.89
C GLU A 45 -14.94 2.26 11.88
N ASP A 46 -16.10 1.72 11.51
CA ASP A 46 -16.78 0.71 12.31
C ASP A 46 -15.73 -0.36 12.62
N ARG A 47 -15.33 -0.42 13.88
CA ARG A 47 -14.22 -1.27 14.34
C ARG A 47 -14.47 -2.71 13.92
N ASP A 48 -15.73 -3.13 13.89
CA ASP A 48 -16.12 -4.46 13.49
C ASP A 48 -15.96 -4.66 11.98
N ALA A 49 -16.26 -3.63 11.17
CA ALA A 49 -16.00 -3.66 9.73
C ALA A 49 -14.48 -3.70 9.41
N LEU A 50 -13.67 -2.95 10.17
CA LEU A 50 -12.21 -3.00 10.05
C LEU A 50 -11.66 -4.37 10.44
N LEU A 51 -12.08 -4.91 11.59
CA LEU A 51 -11.69 -6.25 12.04
C LEU A 51 -12.12 -7.32 11.05
N ALA A 52 -13.34 -7.26 10.52
CA ALA A 52 -13.82 -8.17 9.48
C ALA A 52 -12.97 -8.09 8.19
N ARG A 53 -12.52 -6.89 7.80
CA ARG A 53 -11.60 -6.70 6.67
C ARG A 53 -10.23 -7.34 6.93
N ILE A 54 -9.69 -7.18 8.13
CA ILE A 54 -8.42 -7.81 8.55
C ILE A 54 -8.54 -9.33 8.53
N GLU A 55 -9.61 -9.89 9.10
CA GLU A 55 -9.82 -11.34 9.14
C GLU A 55 -10.04 -11.97 7.76
N ARG A 56 -10.72 -11.26 6.84
CA ARG A 56 -10.80 -11.71 5.44
C ARG A 56 -9.43 -11.75 4.77
N ARG A 57 -8.58 -10.74 5.00
CA ARG A 57 -7.21 -10.74 4.47
C ARG A 57 -6.35 -11.85 5.06
N ARG A 58 -6.40 -12.07 6.38
CA ARG A 58 -5.68 -13.17 7.04
C ARG A 58 -6.04 -14.52 6.46
N ARG A 59 -7.33 -14.78 6.21
CA ARG A 59 -7.79 -16.01 5.56
C ARG A 59 -7.30 -16.14 4.11
N ALA A 60 -7.33 -15.05 3.35
CA ALA A 60 -6.90 -15.05 1.95
C ALA A 60 -5.39 -15.27 1.77
N ILE A 61 -4.57 -14.76 2.71
CA ILE A 61 -3.11 -14.93 2.70
C ILE A 61 -2.71 -16.32 3.26
N GLY A 62 -3.67 -17.03 3.89
CA GLY A 62 -3.39 -18.26 4.61
C GLY A 62 -2.62 -17.99 5.92
N PRO A 63 -2.44 -19.01 6.77
CA PRO A 63 -1.59 -18.85 7.94
C PRO A 63 -0.18 -18.48 7.50
N MET A 64 0.28 -17.28 7.89
CA MET A 64 1.71 -16.93 7.89
C MET A 64 2.52 -17.75 8.92
N ALA A 65 1.89 -18.73 9.58
CA ALA A 65 2.55 -19.78 10.31
C ALA A 65 2.97 -20.89 9.33
N ALA A 66 3.88 -20.58 8.41
CA ALA A 66 4.92 -21.59 8.21
C ALA A 66 5.60 -21.73 9.57
N ASP A 67 5.75 -22.94 10.08
CA ASP A 67 6.58 -23.15 11.25
C ASP A 67 7.90 -22.42 10.98
N ARG A 68 8.35 -21.59 11.92
CA ARG A 68 9.62 -20.87 11.77
C ARG A 68 10.73 -21.84 11.40
N ALA A 69 10.69 -23.07 11.91
CA ALA A 69 11.60 -24.14 11.53
C ALA A 69 11.45 -24.56 10.06
N GLU A 70 10.23 -24.81 9.59
CA GLU A 70 9.94 -25.19 8.20
C GLU A 70 10.35 -24.08 7.21
N LEU A 71 10.11 -22.82 7.54
CA LEU A 71 10.49 -21.69 6.70
C LEU A 71 12.02 -21.53 6.61
N LEU A 72 12.73 -21.74 7.72
CA LEU A 72 14.19 -21.75 7.75
C LEU A 72 14.78 -22.94 6.99
N GLU A 73 14.14 -24.12 7.08
CA GLU A 73 14.56 -25.30 6.32
C GLU A 73 14.39 -25.07 4.82
N ARG A 74 13.24 -24.49 4.39
CA ARG A 74 13.01 -24.15 2.99
C ARG A 74 14.03 -23.14 2.46
N ILE A 75 14.32 -22.09 3.22
CA ILE A 75 15.33 -21.09 2.84
C ILE A 75 16.71 -21.74 2.72
N THR A 76 17.10 -22.61 3.65
CA THR A 76 18.39 -23.32 3.60
C THR A 76 18.48 -24.19 2.35
N ARG A 77 17.45 -24.99 2.07
CA ARG A 77 17.38 -25.86 0.89
C ARG A 77 17.43 -25.08 -0.42
N GLU A 78 16.70 -23.97 -0.50
CA GLU A 78 16.73 -23.08 -1.68
C GLU A 78 18.11 -22.43 -1.86
N ARG A 79 18.79 -22.06 -0.78
CA ARG A 79 20.16 -21.51 -0.85
C ARG A 79 21.20 -22.57 -1.27
N GLU A 80 21.04 -23.81 -0.82
CA GLU A 80 21.89 -24.92 -1.25
C GLU A 80 21.65 -25.28 -2.72
N ALA A 81 20.39 -25.32 -3.15
CA ALA A 81 20.00 -25.60 -4.53
C ALA A 81 20.41 -24.47 -5.50
N ALA A 82 20.38 -23.22 -5.04
CA ALA A 82 20.84 -22.07 -5.81
C ALA A 82 22.37 -22.01 -5.94
N GLY A 83 23.11 -22.86 -5.22
CA GLY A 83 24.56 -22.79 -5.09
C GLY A 83 24.99 -21.58 -4.26
N SER A 84 26.01 -21.73 -3.42
CA SER A 84 26.56 -20.58 -2.71
C SER A 84 27.07 -19.57 -3.73
N ILE A 85 26.48 -18.37 -3.75
CA ILE A 85 27.21 -17.21 -4.26
C ILE A 85 28.25 -16.93 -3.19
N ASP A 86 29.45 -17.47 -3.39
CA ASP A 86 30.62 -17.16 -2.57
C ASP A 86 31.03 -15.73 -2.94
N LEU A 87 30.36 -14.76 -2.31
CA LEU A 87 30.74 -13.36 -2.42
C LEU A 87 31.89 -13.14 -1.46
N ASP A 88 33.11 -13.27 -1.97
CA ASP A 88 34.29 -12.86 -1.22
C ASP A 88 34.23 -11.35 -0.89
N ASP A 89 35.02 -10.94 0.09
CA ASP A 89 35.05 -9.56 0.60
C ASP A 89 35.39 -8.53 -0.50
N GLU A 90 36.04 -8.97 -1.58
CA GLU A 90 36.39 -8.16 -2.74
C GLU A 90 35.16 -7.93 -3.64
N THR A 91 34.44 -8.99 -3.99
CA THR A 91 33.20 -8.95 -4.79
C THR A 91 32.12 -8.11 -4.10
N ILE A 92 32.01 -8.21 -2.76
CA ILE A 92 31.09 -7.37 -1.97
C ILE A 92 31.45 -5.88 -2.09
N ARG A 93 32.74 -5.56 -2.11
CA ARG A 93 33.25 -4.19 -2.22
C ARG A 93 32.97 -3.60 -3.60
N GLU A 94 33.15 -4.39 -4.65
CA GLU A 94 32.88 -3.99 -6.03
C GLU A 94 31.39 -3.70 -6.27
N LEU A 95 30.50 -4.58 -5.80
CA LEU A 95 29.05 -4.40 -5.92
C LEU A 95 28.56 -3.15 -5.18
N LYS A 96 29.12 -2.86 -3.99
CA LYS A 96 28.81 -1.63 -3.22
C LYS A 96 29.22 -0.36 -3.95
N ASN A 97 30.32 -0.39 -4.71
CA ASN A 97 30.80 0.76 -5.46
C ASN A 97 30.01 0.96 -6.77
N ALA A 98 29.58 -0.13 -7.41
CA ALA A 98 28.76 -0.07 -8.63
C ALA A 98 27.37 0.55 -8.38
N GLY A 99 26.75 0.30 -7.22
CA GLY A 99 25.45 0.88 -6.85
C GLY A 99 25.49 2.34 -6.37
N ARG A 100 26.68 2.96 -6.33
CA ARG A 100 26.89 4.35 -5.87
C ARG A 100 27.08 5.35 -7.02
N ARG A 101 26.80 4.93 -8.26
CA ARG A 101 26.78 5.78 -9.47
C ARG A 101 25.37 6.20 -9.84
#